data_AF-A0A430KV34-F1
#
_entry.id   AF-A0A430KV34-F1
#
_cell.length_a   1.000
_cell.length_b   1.000
_cell.length_c   1.000
_cell.angle_alpha   90.00
_cell.angle_beta   90.00
_cell.angle_gamma   90.00
#
_symmetry.space_group_name_H-M   'P 1'
#
loop_
_entity.id
_entity.type
_entity.pdbx_description
1 polymer ?
#
loop_
_entity_poly.entity_id
_entity_poly.type
_entity_poly.pdbx_seq_one_letter_code
_entity_poly.pdbx_strand_id
1 'polypeptide(L)'
;MATSNTDLREQLATEIKSGLRVMTSALNTFLDTSNRRLFPSEEDIQVDDETSIASIFDSLFDYAVEGYSRKDHLREDDMHDVAAFILMAGPAMNFYDISYPTQCEKVYLTAVARWKLDAFSKIEQLDMLGHGADQIPGFNQENLTLKEVSLLANMNEKSVRNATHATKVNRLQTIKIGNGTYVKPEDALLWLGKRRGFVPTTVHKPFED
;
A
#
# COMPACT_ATOMS: atom_id res chain seq x y z
N MET A 1 -6.70 20.40 -4.30
CA MET A 1 -7.81 19.49 -4.66
C MET A 1 -7.42 18.10 -4.20
N ALA A 2 -8.36 17.27 -3.74
CA ALA A 2 -8.06 15.86 -3.50
C ALA A 2 -7.88 15.18 -4.86
N THR A 3 -6.77 14.45 -5.03
CA THR A 3 -6.49 13.66 -6.23
C THR A 3 -7.62 12.63 -6.43
N SER A 4 -8.14 12.47 -7.66
CA SER A 4 -9.22 11.51 -7.91
C SER A 4 -8.69 10.07 -7.88
N ASN A 5 -9.57 9.08 -7.65
CA ASN A 5 -9.16 7.66 -7.71
C ASN A 5 -8.63 7.29 -9.10
N THR A 6 -9.18 7.88 -10.17
CA THR A 6 -8.71 7.69 -11.55
C THR A 6 -7.26 8.14 -11.69
N ASP A 7 -6.93 9.36 -11.24
CA ASP A 7 -5.57 9.88 -11.27
C ASP A 7 -4.60 9.00 -10.45
N LEU A 8 -5.06 8.47 -9.31
CA LEU A 8 -4.24 7.57 -8.48
C LEU A 8 -3.96 6.23 -9.17
N ARG A 9 -4.91 5.70 -9.93
CA ARG A 9 -4.71 4.49 -10.74
C ARG A 9 -3.76 4.74 -11.91
N GLU A 10 -3.89 5.87 -12.58
CA GLU A 10 -2.96 6.26 -13.66
C GLU A 10 -1.53 6.43 -13.13
N GLN A 11 -1.38 7.05 -11.95
CA GLN A 11 -0.09 7.15 -11.28
C GLN A 11 0.46 5.77 -10.91
N LEU A 12 -0.38 4.88 -10.36
CA LEU A 12 0.01 3.52 -10.01
C LEU A 12 0.51 2.75 -11.24
N ALA A 13 -0.23 2.77 -12.35
CA ALA A 13 0.17 2.14 -13.60
C ALA A 13 1.50 2.69 -14.14
N THR A 14 1.68 4.02 -14.07
CA THR A 14 2.93 4.68 -14.50
C THR A 14 4.12 4.23 -13.66
N GLU A 15 3.95 4.14 -12.34
CA GLU A 15 5.00 3.67 -11.41
C GLU A 15 5.34 2.19 -11.65
N ILE A 16 4.34 1.33 -11.84
CA ILE A 16 4.53 -0.10 -12.13
C ILE A 16 5.33 -0.28 -13.41
N LYS A 17 4.90 0.36 -14.51
CA LYS A 17 5.58 0.27 -15.81
C LYS A 17 7.02 0.78 -15.73
N SER A 18 7.23 1.90 -15.05
CA SER A 18 8.56 2.47 -14.85
C SER A 18 9.47 1.57 -14.01
N GLY A 19 8.94 0.98 -12.94
CA GLY A 19 9.66 0.04 -12.08
C GLY A 19 10.06 -1.24 -12.83
N LEU A 20 9.12 -1.85 -13.56
CA LEU A 20 9.39 -3.03 -14.38
C LEU A 20 10.46 -2.77 -15.45
N ARG A 21 10.35 -1.64 -16.16
CA ARG A 21 11.36 -1.24 -17.16
C ARG A 21 12.75 -1.13 -16.54
N VAL A 22 12.86 -0.44 -15.42
CA VAL A 22 14.15 -0.23 -14.74
C VAL A 22 14.76 -1.54 -14.25
N MET A 23 13.95 -2.40 -13.63
CA MET A 23 14.42 -3.70 -13.15
C MET A 23 14.86 -4.60 -14.31
N THR A 24 14.08 -4.69 -15.39
CA THR A 24 14.45 -5.45 -16.59
C THR A 24 15.75 -4.91 -17.21
N SER A 25 15.92 -3.59 -17.29
CA SER A 25 17.16 -2.97 -17.76
C SER A 25 18.37 -3.34 -16.89
N ALA A 26 18.22 -3.25 -15.57
CA ALA A 26 19.27 -3.62 -14.62
C ALA A 26 19.66 -5.10 -14.76
N LEU A 27 18.66 -5.99 -14.83
CA LEU A 27 18.87 -7.43 -15.03
C LEU A 27 19.59 -7.72 -16.35
N ASN A 28 19.17 -7.10 -17.46
CA ASN A 28 19.81 -7.26 -18.76
C ASN A 28 21.27 -6.80 -18.74
N THR A 29 21.59 -5.73 -17.99
CA THR A 29 22.97 -5.25 -17.83
C THR A 29 23.87 -6.25 -17.11
N PHE A 30 23.32 -7.03 -16.16
CA PHE A 30 24.06 -8.11 -15.48
C PHE A 30 24.27 -9.32 -16.39
N LEU A 31 23.32 -9.62 -17.27
CA LEU A 31 23.37 -10.76 -18.18
C LEU A 31 24.26 -10.50 -19.40
N ASP A 32 24.22 -9.28 -19.94
CA ASP A 32 24.96 -8.90 -21.14
C ASP A 32 25.64 -7.53 -20.98
N THR A 33 26.97 -7.58 -20.83
CA THR A 33 27.80 -6.38 -20.66
C THR A 33 27.91 -5.51 -21.91
N SER A 34 27.52 -6.01 -23.09
CA SER A 34 27.55 -5.25 -24.33
C SER A 34 26.53 -4.09 -24.35
N ASN A 35 25.49 -4.16 -23.49
CA ASN A 35 24.45 -3.15 -23.33
C ASN A 35 24.66 -2.17 -22.16
N ARG A 36 25.88 -2.09 -21.60
CA ARG A 36 26.21 -1.24 -20.42
C ARG A 36 26.01 0.27 -20.60
N ARG A 37 25.63 0.74 -21.78
CA ARG A 37 25.45 2.16 -22.08
C ARG A 37 24.21 2.29 -22.93
N LEU A 38 23.09 2.54 -22.27
CA LEU A 38 21.94 3.34 -22.67
C LEU A 38 20.84 2.90 -21.71
N PHE A 39 20.28 3.86 -21.00
CA PHE A 39 18.96 3.62 -20.44
C PHE A 39 18.06 3.21 -21.61
N PRO A 40 17.39 2.06 -21.57
CA PRO A 40 16.42 1.73 -22.60
C PRO A 40 15.42 2.88 -22.66
N SER A 41 15.25 3.41 -23.87
CA SER A 41 14.19 4.36 -24.17
C SER A 41 12.83 3.74 -23.83
N GLU A 42 11.77 4.56 -23.76
CA GLU A 42 10.40 4.06 -23.52
C GLU A 42 9.96 2.93 -24.46
N GLU A 43 10.57 2.85 -25.63
CA GLU A 43 10.26 1.89 -26.69
C GLU A 43 11.03 0.56 -26.54
N ASP A 44 12.10 0.51 -25.74
CA ASP A 44 13.05 -0.61 -25.72
C ASP A 44 12.66 -1.78 -24.81
N ILE A 45 11.69 -1.58 -23.90
CA ILE A 45 11.19 -2.64 -23.03
C ILE A 45 9.67 -2.65 -23.10
N GLN A 46 9.11 -3.60 -23.86
CA GLN A 46 7.69 -3.88 -23.84
C GLN A 46 7.32 -4.55 -22.51
N VAL A 47 6.80 -3.74 -21.60
CA VAL A 47 6.06 -4.23 -20.44
C VAL A 47 4.60 -4.36 -20.88
N ASP A 48 4.10 -5.59 -20.91
CA ASP A 48 2.69 -5.85 -21.20
C ASP A 48 1.81 -5.25 -20.09
N ASP A 49 0.70 -4.64 -20.46
CA ASP A 49 -0.26 -4.07 -19.50
C ASP A 49 -0.94 -5.19 -18.66
N GLU A 50 -0.86 -6.46 -19.12
CA GLU A 50 -1.35 -7.65 -18.42
C GLU A 50 -0.30 -8.34 -17.51
N THR A 51 0.75 -7.65 -17.06
CA THR A 51 1.67 -8.26 -16.09
C THR A 51 0.97 -8.71 -14.82
N SER A 52 1.37 -9.85 -14.26
CA SER A 52 0.80 -10.36 -13.00
C SER A 52 0.85 -9.31 -11.89
N ILE A 53 1.93 -8.53 -11.78
CA ILE A 53 2.09 -7.51 -10.75
C ILE A 53 1.11 -6.33 -10.91
N ALA A 54 0.76 -5.94 -12.14
CA ALA A 54 -0.25 -4.90 -12.37
C ALA A 54 -1.62 -5.36 -11.86
N SER A 55 -2.01 -6.60 -12.18
CA SER A 55 -3.26 -7.19 -11.69
C SER A 55 -3.31 -7.31 -10.16
N ILE A 56 -2.19 -7.62 -9.51
CA ILE A 56 -2.08 -7.66 -8.05
C ILE A 56 -2.28 -6.25 -7.46
N PHE A 57 -1.61 -5.24 -8.03
CA PHE A 57 -1.76 -3.86 -7.57
C PHE A 57 -3.17 -3.32 -7.78
N ASP A 58 -3.86 -3.70 -8.85
CA ASP A 58 -5.27 -3.36 -9.05
C ASP A 58 -6.16 -3.98 -7.96
N SER A 59 -6.00 -5.27 -7.68
CA SER A 59 -6.69 -5.93 -6.57
C SER A 59 -6.37 -5.29 -5.21
N LEU A 60 -5.12 -4.91 -4.97
CA LEU A 60 -4.73 -4.18 -3.76
C LEU A 60 -5.32 -2.77 -3.72
N PHE A 61 -5.44 -2.07 -4.85
CA PHE A 61 -6.06 -0.74 -4.91
C PHE A 61 -7.54 -0.83 -4.55
N ASP A 62 -8.28 -1.75 -5.18
CA ASP A 62 -9.68 -2.04 -4.87
C ASP A 62 -9.87 -2.25 -3.36
N TYR A 63 -9.01 -3.08 -2.77
CA TYR A 63 -9.07 -3.39 -1.35
C TYR A 63 -8.66 -2.21 -0.46
N ALA A 64 -7.48 -1.65 -0.68
CA ALA A 64 -6.89 -0.64 0.20
C ALA A 64 -7.60 0.71 0.13
N VAL A 65 -7.88 1.18 -1.09
CA VAL A 65 -8.38 2.53 -1.37
C VAL A 65 -9.90 2.53 -1.46
N GLU A 66 -10.48 1.58 -2.20
CA GLU A 66 -11.93 1.54 -2.44
C GLU A 66 -12.69 0.70 -1.41
N GLY A 67 -11.98 -0.05 -0.55
CA GLY A 67 -12.60 -0.88 0.47
C GLY A 67 -13.34 -2.09 -0.09
N TYR A 68 -13.03 -2.53 -1.31
CA TYR A 68 -13.64 -3.70 -1.92
C TYR A 68 -12.80 -4.95 -1.65
N SER A 69 -13.33 -5.85 -0.81
CA SER A 69 -12.75 -7.17 -0.62
C SER A 69 -13.43 -8.16 -1.57
N ARG A 70 -12.66 -8.74 -2.48
CA ARG A 70 -13.10 -9.82 -3.38
C ARG A 70 -12.44 -11.11 -2.96
N LYS A 71 -13.25 -12.17 -2.78
CA LYS A 71 -12.73 -13.52 -2.53
C LYS A 71 -11.92 -13.95 -3.77
N ASP A 72 -10.78 -14.60 -3.54
CA ASP A 72 -9.91 -15.20 -4.57
C ASP A 72 -9.13 -14.25 -5.51
N HIS A 73 -9.18 -12.93 -5.27
CA HIS A 73 -8.46 -11.94 -6.09
C HIS A 73 -7.02 -11.63 -5.65
N LEU A 74 -6.68 -11.95 -4.39
CA LEU A 74 -5.33 -11.86 -3.86
C LEU A 74 -4.96 -13.22 -3.26
N ARG A 75 -3.74 -13.66 -3.54
CA ARG A 75 -3.11 -14.87 -3.02
C ARG A 75 -2.09 -14.49 -1.95
N GLU A 76 -1.70 -15.47 -1.14
CA GLU A 76 -0.74 -15.27 -0.04
C GLU A 76 0.62 -14.78 -0.56
N ASP A 77 1.07 -15.33 -1.70
CA ASP A 77 2.33 -14.95 -2.35
C ASP A 77 2.29 -13.55 -2.97
N ASP A 78 1.11 -13.03 -3.34
CA ASP A 78 0.98 -11.73 -4.00
C ASP A 78 1.53 -10.58 -3.13
N MET A 79 1.39 -10.70 -1.81
CA MET A 79 1.92 -9.72 -0.87
C MET A 79 3.45 -9.73 -0.79
N HIS A 80 4.07 -10.90 -0.99
CA HIS A 80 5.51 -11.04 -1.09
C HIS A 80 6.01 -10.46 -2.41
N ASP A 81 5.33 -10.73 -3.52
CA ASP A 81 5.66 -10.20 -4.83
C ASP A 81 5.60 -8.67 -4.87
N VAL A 82 4.58 -8.08 -4.27
CA VAL A 82 4.45 -6.61 -4.16
C VAL A 82 5.53 -6.01 -3.27
N ALA A 83 5.82 -6.62 -2.12
CA ALA A 83 6.90 -6.16 -1.26
C ALA A 83 8.26 -6.23 -1.96
N ALA A 84 8.54 -7.34 -2.65
CA ALA A 84 9.75 -7.54 -3.44
C ALA A 84 9.84 -6.52 -4.58
N PHE A 85 8.73 -6.29 -5.30
CA PHE A 85 8.66 -5.25 -6.33
C PHE A 85 9.06 -3.89 -5.78
N ILE A 86 8.47 -3.43 -4.67
CA ILE A 86 8.78 -2.13 -4.07
C ILE A 86 10.25 -2.05 -3.62
N LEU A 87 10.76 -3.10 -2.99
CA LEU A 87 12.13 -3.16 -2.48
C LEU A 87 13.19 -3.20 -3.59
N MET A 88 12.85 -3.70 -4.78
CA MET A 88 13.75 -3.73 -5.93
C MET A 88 13.58 -2.49 -6.83
N ALA A 89 12.35 -2.18 -7.22
CA ALA A 89 12.04 -1.07 -8.11
C ALA A 89 12.36 0.27 -7.46
N GLY A 90 12.06 0.47 -6.18
CA GLY A 90 12.27 1.74 -5.50
C GLY A 90 13.72 2.23 -5.52
N PRO A 91 14.69 1.46 -4.99
CA PRO A 91 16.10 1.80 -5.05
C PRO A 91 16.62 1.93 -6.49
N ALA A 92 16.18 1.05 -7.40
CA ALA A 92 16.61 1.09 -8.78
C ALA A 92 16.12 2.35 -9.50
N MET A 93 14.85 2.72 -9.37
CA MET A 93 14.29 3.95 -9.93
C MET A 93 15.01 5.18 -9.39
N ASN A 94 15.27 5.22 -8.08
CA ASN A 94 16.02 6.32 -7.45
C ASN A 94 17.48 6.40 -7.94
N PHE A 95 18.16 5.26 -8.12
CA PHE A 95 19.53 5.22 -8.65
C PHE A 95 19.63 5.83 -10.07
N TYR A 96 18.52 5.77 -10.79
CA TYR A 96 18.41 6.14 -12.17
C TYR A 96 17.66 7.47 -12.39
N ASP A 97 17.51 8.27 -11.33
CA ASP A 97 16.82 9.57 -11.35
C ASP A 97 15.37 9.51 -11.86
N ILE A 98 14.71 8.36 -11.68
CA ILE A 98 13.28 8.16 -11.92
C ILE A 98 12.55 8.29 -10.58
N SER A 99 11.35 8.87 -10.61
CA SER A 99 10.52 9.05 -9.40
C SER A 99 10.29 7.72 -8.67
N TYR A 100 10.55 7.69 -7.36
CA TYR A 100 10.28 6.52 -6.50
C TYR A 100 8.79 6.09 -6.59
N PRO A 101 8.47 4.78 -6.50
CA PRO A 101 7.11 4.26 -6.65
C PRO A 101 6.26 4.49 -5.38
N THR A 102 6.00 5.76 -5.08
CA THR A 102 5.31 6.21 -3.87
C THR A 102 3.87 5.75 -3.77
N GLN A 103 3.16 5.67 -4.90
CA GLN A 103 1.77 5.24 -4.94
C GLN A 103 1.66 3.73 -4.78
N CYS A 104 2.58 2.95 -5.37
CA CYS A 104 2.70 1.51 -5.14
C CYS A 104 2.89 1.21 -3.65
N GLU A 105 3.88 1.86 -3.02
CA GLU A 105 4.15 1.72 -1.59
C GLU A 105 2.92 2.12 -0.76
N LYS A 106 2.30 3.27 -1.08
CA LYS A 106 1.12 3.74 -0.37
C LYS A 106 -0.03 2.74 -0.43
N VAL A 107 -0.32 2.15 -1.59
CA VAL A 107 -1.39 1.15 -1.76
C VAL A 107 -1.08 -0.08 -0.92
N TYR A 108 0.13 -0.62 -1.02
CA TYR A 108 0.59 -1.78 -0.25
C TYR A 108 0.45 -1.55 1.27
N LEU A 109 0.99 -0.45 1.79
CA LEU A 109 0.94 -0.14 3.22
C LEU A 109 -0.47 0.16 3.72
N THR A 110 -1.32 0.73 2.86
CA THR A 110 -2.73 0.95 3.19
C THR A 110 -3.49 -0.38 3.26
N ALA A 111 -3.18 -1.35 2.39
CA ALA A 111 -3.74 -2.70 2.44
C ALA A 111 -3.36 -3.39 3.77
N VAL A 112 -2.08 -3.36 4.15
CA VAL A 112 -1.59 -3.92 5.43
C VAL A 112 -2.30 -3.27 6.63
N ALA A 113 -2.42 -1.93 6.63
CA ALA A 113 -3.11 -1.21 7.70
C ALA A 113 -4.60 -1.59 7.78
N ARG A 114 -5.25 -1.76 6.62
CA ARG A 114 -6.67 -2.11 6.51
C ARG A 114 -6.92 -3.53 7.00
N TRP A 115 -6.05 -4.47 6.65
CA TRP A 115 -6.13 -5.85 7.11
C TRP A 115 -6.17 -5.95 8.64
N LYS A 116 -5.43 -5.12 9.38
CA LYS A 116 -5.50 -5.09 10.86
C LYS A 116 -6.89 -4.73 11.39
N LEU A 117 -7.59 -3.80 10.72
CA LEU A 117 -8.96 -3.42 11.09
C LEU A 117 -9.97 -4.54 10.77
N ASP A 118 -9.76 -5.19 9.63
CA ASP A 118 -10.67 -6.20 9.11
C ASP A 118 -10.50 -7.54 9.84
N ALA A 119 -9.27 -7.90 10.21
CA ALA A 119 -8.95 -9.02 11.10
C ALA A 119 -9.63 -8.86 12.47
N PHE A 120 -9.58 -7.65 13.05
CA PHE A 120 -10.33 -7.34 14.27
C PHE A 120 -11.85 -7.45 14.06
N SER A 121 -12.35 -6.98 12.91
CA SER A 121 -13.77 -7.04 12.55
C SER A 121 -14.24 -8.42 12.11
N LYS A 122 -13.35 -9.41 12.06
CA LYS A 122 -13.60 -10.79 11.58
C LYS A 122 -14.18 -10.84 10.17
N ILE A 123 -13.75 -9.91 9.31
CA ILE A 123 -14.03 -9.96 7.88
C ILE A 123 -13.07 -11.00 7.29
N GLU A 124 -13.60 -12.05 6.66
CA GLU A 124 -12.81 -13.15 6.06
C GLU A 124 -11.89 -12.57 4.98
N GLN A 125 -10.57 -12.66 5.19
CA GLN A 125 -9.57 -12.02 4.35
C GLN A 125 -8.29 -12.84 4.25
N LEU A 126 -7.47 -12.47 3.26
CA LEU A 126 -6.11 -12.92 3.10
C LEU A 126 -5.33 -12.76 4.40
N ASP A 127 -4.52 -13.74 4.78
CA ASP A 127 -3.59 -13.58 5.90
C ASP A 127 -2.45 -12.64 5.47
N MET A 128 -2.35 -11.48 6.13
CA MET A 128 -1.27 -10.52 5.93
C MET A 128 -0.40 -10.39 7.19
N LEU A 129 -0.34 -11.44 8.00
CA LEU A 129 0.52 -11.49 9.18
C LEU A 129 1.98 -11.19 8.82
N GLY A 130 2.64 -10.30 9.57
CA GLY A 130 4.04 -9.92 9.37
C GLY A 130 4.31 -8.98 8.19
N HIS A 131 3.40 -8.83 7.22
CA HIS A 131 3.60 -7.95 6.08
C HIS A 131 3.65 -6.47 6.52
N GLY A 132 4.51 -5.69 5.86
CA GLY A 132 4.76 -4.28 6.18
C GLY A 132 5.75 -4.04 7.34
N ALA A 133 6.26 -5.08 7.99
CA ALA A 133 7.22 -4.93 9.10
C ALA A 133 8.51 -4.21 8.70
N ASP A 134 8.99 -4.42 7.48
CA ASP A 134 10.22 -3.81 6.97
C ASP A 134 10.02 -2.36 6.51
N GLN A 135 8.79 -1.98 6.17
CA GLN A 135 8.45 -0.68 5.57
C GLN A 135 7.77 0.28 6.55
N ILE A 136 7.17 -0.21 7.63
CA ILE A 136 6.45 0.61 8.62
C ILE A 136 7.31 0.78 9.88
N PRO A 137 7.84 2.00 10.14
CA PRO A 137 8.64 2.24 11.33
C PRO A 137 7.83 1.98 12.61
N GLY A 138 8.38 1.12 13.48
CA GLY A 138 7.70 0.71 14.71
C GLY A 138 6.48 -0.17 14.46
N PHE A 139 6.48 -0.95 13.38
CA PHE A 139 5.43 -1.92 13.10
C PHE A 139 5.09 -2.77 14.33
N ASN A 140 3.80 -2.95 14.57
CA ASN A 140 3.27 -3.85 15.56
C ASN A 140 2.17 -4.70 14.93
N GLN A 141 2.17 -6.00 15.14
CA GLN A 141 1.25 -6.91 14.47
C GLN A 141 -0.23 -6.64 14.80
N GLU A 142 -0.50 -6.36 16.08
CA GLU A 142 -1.86 -6.29 16.62
C GLU A 142 -2.43 -4.86 16.63
N ASN A 143 -1.57 -3.85 16.63
CA ASN A 143 -1.95 -2.46 16.79
C ASN A 143 -1.45 -1.59 15.63
N LEU A 144 -2.17 -0.51 15.38
CA LEU A 144 -1.82 0.44 14.33
C LEU A 144 -0.88 1.51 14.87
N THR A 145 0.16 1.81 14.11
CA THR A 145 0.97 3.03 14.26
C THR A 145 0.18 4.25 13.80
N LEU A 146 0.60 5.45 14.21
CA LEU A 146 -0.02 6.69 13.71
C LEU A 146 0.15 6.84 12.19
N LYS A 147 1.22 6.26 11.62
CA LYS A 147 1.47 6.23 10.18
C LYS A 147 0.38 5.41 9.47
N GLU A 148 0.09 4.21 9.95
CA GLU A 148 -0.98 3.36 9.39
C GLU A 148 -2.36 4.03 9.49
N VAL A 149 -2.67 4.64 10.64
CA VAL A 149 -3.93 5.41 10.76
C VAL A 149 -3.97 6.59 9.78
N SER A 150 -2.82 7.22 9.49
CA SER A 150 -2.76 8.32 8.53
C SER A 150 -3.03 7.89 7.10
N LEU A 151 -2.58 6.68 6.73
CA LEU A 151 -2.87 6.06 5.44
C LEU A 151 -4.37 5.80 5.29
N LEU A 152 -4.97 5.12 6.27
CA LEU A 152 -6.40 4.79 6.29
C LEU A 152 -7.32 6.03 6.30
N ALA A 153 -6.88 7.09 6.97
CA ALA A 153 -7.64 8.33 7.07
C ALA A 153 -7.41 9.28 5.88
N ASN A 154 -6.55 8.91 4.92
CA ASN A 154 -6.08 9.73 3.81
C ASN A 154 -5.65 11.14 4.25
N MET A 155 -4.79 11.20 5.28
CA MET A 155 -4.27 12.47 5.81
C MET A 155 -2.80 12.33 6.23
N ASN A 156 -2.14 13.45 6.50
CA ASN A 156 -0.77 13.39 7.00
C ASN A 156 -0.69 12.92 8.46
N GLU A 157 0.40 12.24 8.81
CA GLU A 157 0.63 11.71 10.15
C GLU A 157 0.61 12.81 11.24
N LYS A 158 1.07 14.02 10.91
CA LYS A 158 1.00 15.17 11.81
C LYS A 158 -0.44 15.50 12.23
N SER A 159 -1.40 15.39 11.32
CA SER A 159 -2.82 15.62 11.60
C SER A 159 -3.41 14.51 12.47
N VAL A 160 -3.00 13.26 12.24
CA VAL A 160 -3.38 12.13 13.11
C VAL A 160 -2.81 12.33 14.51
N ARG A 161 -1.53 12.70 14.63
CA ARG A 161 -0.88 13.02 15.91
C ARG A 161 -1.61 14.16 16.64
N ASN A 162 -2.00 15.21 15.92
CA ASN A 162 -2.80 16.30 16.49
C ASN A 162 -4.16 15.81 17.03
N ALA A 163 -4.72 14.76 16.44
CA ALA A 163 -5.98 14.18 16.87
C ALA A 163 -5.86 13.34 18.15
N THR A 164 -4.66 12.99 18.63
CA THR A 164 -4.47 12.23 19.88
C THR A 164 -4.43 13.12 21.13
N HIS A 165 -4.33 14.44 20.97
CA HIS A 165 -4.22 15.37 22.08
C HIS A 165 -5.43 15.29 23.03
N ALA A 166 -5.16 15.29 24.33
CA ALA A 166 -6.17 15.13 25.39
C ALA A 166 -7.28 16.20 25.37
N THR A 167 -7.01 17.38 24.79
CA THR A 167 -7.97 18.48 24.71
C THR A 167 -8.98 18.33 23.57
N LYS A 168 -8.84 17.32 22.69
CA LYS A 168 -9.77 17.09 21.58
C LYS A 168 -10.97 16.26 22.06
N VAL A 169 -12.18 16.79 21.85
CA VAL A 169 -13.46 16.14 22.24
C VAL A 169 -13.62 14.76 21.59
N ASN A 170 -13.24 14.62 20.31
CA ASN A 170 -13.25 13.36 19.58
C ASN A 170 -11.81 12.89 19.30
N ARG A 171 -10.98 12.83 20.35
CA ARG A 171 -9.59 12.40 20.21
C ARG A 171 -9.48 10.95 19.73
N LEU A 172 -8.43 10.68 18.97
CA LEU A 172 -7.98 9.32 18.67
C LEU A 172 -7.33 8.74 19.93
N GLN A 173 -7.89 7.66 20.47
CA GLN A 173 -7.32 7.01 21.65
C GLN A 173 -6.03 6.28 21.26
N THR A 174 -5.05 6.34 22.16
CA THR A 174 -3.75 5.71 21.94
C THR A 174 -3.32 4.95 23.18
N ILE A 175 -2.55 3.90 22.97
CA ILE A 175 -1.86 3.14 24.01
C ILE A 175 -0.34 3.29 23.87
N LYS A 176 0.36 3.13 24.98
CA LYS A 176 1.84 3.07 25.02
C LYS A 176 2.26 1.61 25.15
N ILE A 177 3.13 1.15 24.23
CA ILE A 177 3.76 -0.17 24.30
C ILE A 177 5.26 0.06 24.15
N GLY A 178 6.01 -0.15 25.22
CA GLY A 178 7.41 0.28 25.32
C GLY A 178 7.55 1.77 25.02
N ASN A 179 8.42 2.12 24.06
CA ASN A 179 8.62 3.50 23.63
C ASN A 179 7.65 3.95 22.52
N GLY A 180 6.86 3.04 21.96
CA GLY A 180 5.95 3.31 20.86
C GLY A 180 4.58 3.85 21.29
N THR A 181 3.92 4.54 20.37
CA THR A 181 2.53 5.02 20.53
C THR A 181 1.68 4.37 19.46
N TYR A 182 0.66 3.63 19.91
CA TYR A 182 -0.16 2.81 19.04
C TYR A 182 -1.64 3.11 19.24
N VAL A 183 -2.45 2.63 18.31
CA VAL A 183 -3.90 2.72 18.30
C VAL A 183 -4.42 1.31 18.16
N LYS A 184 -5.32 0.90 19.05
CA LYS A 184 -5.98 -0.39 18.91
C LYS A 184 -6.92 -0.38 17.69
N PRO A 185 -7.13 -1.50 16.99
CA PRO A 185 -8.06 -1.56 15.86
C PRO A 185 -9.47 -1.04 16.20
N GLU A 186 -9.99 -1.35 17.39
CA GLU A 186 -11.29 -0.87 17.89
C GLU A 186 -11.38 0.67 17.95
N ASP A 187 -10.37 1.31 18.53
CA ASP A 187 -10.28 2.77 18.67
C ASP A 187 -10.07 3.45 17.31
N ALA A 188 -9.29 2.82 16.43
CA ALA A 188 -9.08 3.28 15.07
C ALA A 188 -10.41 3.27 14.29
N LEU A 189 -11.15 2.17 14.30
CA LEU A 189 -12.45 2.05 13.61
C LEU A 189 -13.46 3.09 14.09
N LEU A 190 -13.60 3.27 15.40
CA LEU A 190 -14.52 4.27 15.97
C LEU A 190 -14.17 5.69 15.55
N TRP A 191 -12.88 6.01 15.44
CA TRP A 191 -12.43 7.33 15.05
C TRP A 191 -12.48 7.54 13.53
N LEU A 192 -12.09 6.53 12.74
CA LEU A 192 -12.10 6.53 11.28
C LEU A 192 -13.52 6.57 10.73
N GLY A 193 -14.48 5.87 11.34
CA GLY A 193 -15.89 5.88 10.93
C GLY A 193 -16.55 7.25 10.96
N LYS A 194 -15.94 8.25 11.63
CA LYS A 194 -16.40 9.65 11.64
C LYS A 194 -15.72 10.52 10.56
N ARG A 195 -14.85 9.95 9.73
CA ARG A 195 -14.02 10.68 8.75
C ARG A 195 -14.53 10.45 7.33
N ARG A 196 -14.67 11.54 6.59
CA ARG A 196 -15.07 11.51 5.17
C ARG A 196 -14.09 10.75 4.26
N GLY A 197 -12.81 10.71 4.63
CA GLY A 197 -11.77 10.07 3.83
C GLY A 197 -11.62 8.56 4.06
N PHE A 198 -12.32 7.99 5.04
CA PHE A 198 -12.26 6.56 5.32
C PHE A 198 -13.42 5.84 4.63
N VAL A 199 -13.09 4.80 3.87
CA VAL A 199 -14.06 3.89 3.26
C VAL A 199 -14.01 2.57 4.02
N PRO A 200 -15.08 2.17 4.73
CA PRO A 200 -15.15 0.85 5.38
C PRO A 200 -15.09 -0.28 4.36
N THR A 201 -14.53 -1.42 4.75
CA THR A 201 -14.46 -2.57 3.87
C THR A 201 -15.85 -3.16 3.63
N THR A 202 -16.14 -3.46 2.36
CA THR A 202 -17.35 -4.16 1.90
C THR A 202 -16.92 -5.47 1.24
N VAL A 203 -17.56 -6.57 1.65
CA VAL A 203 -17.32 -7.88 1.04
C VAL A 203 -18.24 -7.99 -0.16
N HIS A 204 -17.65 -8.07 -1.36
CA HIS A 204 -18.45 -8.35 -2.54
C HIS A 204 -18.82 -9.83 -2.52
N LYS A 205 -20.10 -10.15 -2.32
CA LYS A 205 -20.62 -11.46 -2.69
C LYS A 205 -20.52 -11.57 -4.22
N PRO A 206 -19.95 -12.66 -4.79
CA PRO A 206 -20.06 -12.87 -6.23
C PRO A 206 -21.54 -12.84 -6.61
N PHE A 207 -21.86 -12.29 -7.78
CA PHE A 207 -23.20 -12.43 -8.34
C PHE A 207 -23.53 -13.92 -8.40
N GLU A 208 -24.58 -14.34 -7.69
CA GLU A 208 -25.18 -15.66 -7.90
C GLU A 208 -25.79 -15.62 -9.31
N ASP A 209 -25.20 -16.38 -10.24
CA ASP A 209 -25.83 -16.77 -11.50
C ASP A 209 -26.93 -17.83 -11.25
#